data_AF-A0AA39MF58-F1
#
_entry.id   AF-A0AA39MF58-F1
#
_cell.length_a   1.000
_cell.length_b   1.000
_cell.length_c   1.000
_cell.angle_alpha   90.00
_cell.angle_beta   90.00
_cell.angle_gamma   90.00
#
_symmetry.space_group_name_H-M   'P 1'
#
loop_
_entity.id
_entity.type
_entity.pdbx_description
1 polymer ?
#
loop_
_entity_poly.entity_id
_entity_poly.type
_entity_poly.pdbx_seq_one_letter_code
_entity_poly.pdbx_strand_id
1 'polypeptide(L)'
;MNVILLSWGAQEIKPESNWIENYLVHHHDILQAHWSKPLDTQHAKALNPTAVQAWFKLLSQFIVDLNIQSEDTYSMDENSFPPSDQGTQCVLGR
;
A
#
# COMPACT_ATOMS: atom_id res chain seq x y z
N MET A 1 18.59 -4.33 -6.02
CA MET A 1 17.99 -3.38 -5.07
C MET A 1 17.89 -4.14 -3.75
N ASN A 2 18.70 -3.79 -2.74
CA ASN A 2 18.72 -4.51 -1.47
C ASN A 2 17.71 -3.87 -0.53
N VAL A 3 16.59 -4.56 -0.28
CA VAL A 3 15.62 -4.17 0.75
C VAL A 3 16.15 -4.71 2.07
N ILE A 4 16.61 -3.80 2.94
CA ILE A 4 17.08 -4.13 4.29
C ILE A 4 15.86 -4.00 5.22
N LEU A 5 15.37 -5.12 5.74
CA LEU A 5 14.38 -5.14 6.81
C LEU A 5 15.13 -4.99 8.14
N LEU A 6 15.10 -3.79 8.72
CA LEU A 6 15.65 -3.53 10.05
C LEU A 6 14.63 -3.97 11.11
N SER A 7 14.90 -5.07 11.81
CA SER A 7 14.16 -5.42 13.02
C SER A 7 14.72 -4.65 14.22
N TRP A 8 13.83 -4.14 15.07
CA TRP A 8 14.19 -3.50 16.34
C TRP A 8 14.84 -4.57 17.25
N GLY A 9 16.17 -4.54 17.38
CA GLY A 9 16.93 -5.52 18.17
C GLY A 9 18.17 -6.13 17.52
N ALA A 10 18.66 -5.56 16.40
CA ALA A 10 20.01 -5.77 15.88
C ALA A 10 20.36 -7.23 15.50
N GLN A 11 19.81 -7.70 14.37
CA GLN A 11 20.55 -8.60 13.51
C GLN A 11 20.20 -8.27 12.05
N GLU A 12 21.22 -7.99 11.23
CA GLU A 12 21.05 -7.82 9.79
C GLU A 12 20.64 -9.17 9.21
N ILE A 13 19.33 -9.37 9.00
CA ILE A 13 18.81 -10.54 8.31
C ILE A 13 19.11 -10.33 6.84
N LYS A 14 20.18 -10.95 6.35
CA LYS A 14 20.40 -11.08 4.92
C LYS A 14 19.28 -11.96 4.38
N PRO A 15 18.38 -11.43 3.55
CA PRO A 15 17.37 -12.28 2.96
C PRO A 15 18.10 -13.33 2.14
N GLU A 16 17.85 -14.62 2.39
CA GLU A 16 18.32 -15.67 1.49
C GLU A 16 17.82 -15.35 0.08
N SER A 17 18.57 -15.74 -0.94
CA SER A 17 18.27 -15.38 -2.34
C SER A 17 16.81 -15.66 -2.77
N ASN A 18 16.13 -16.59 -2.08
CA ASN A 18 14.77 -17.04 -2.39
C ASN A 18 13.78 -16.84 -1.22
N TRP A 19 14.08 -15.95 -0.26
CA TRP A 19 13.24 -15.80 0.94
C TRP A 19 11.78 -15.45 0.61
N ILE A 20 11.54 -14.64 -0.43
CA ILE A 20 10.19 -14.28 -0.88
C ILE A 20 9.45 -15.52 -1.37
N GLU A 21 10.09 -16.33 -2.21
CA GLU A 21 9.50 -17.57 -2.72
C GLU A 21 9.18 -18.53 -1.58
N ASN A 22 10.11 -18.72 -0.64
CA ASN A 22 9.90 -19.55 0.54
C ASN A 22 8.73 -19.03 1.40
N TYR A 23 8.68 -17.71 1.65
CA TYR A 23 7.59 -17.09 2.41
C TYR A 23 6.23 -17.32 1.73
N LEU A 24 6.14 -17.13 0.42
CA LEU A 24 4.92 -17.35 -0.34
C LEU A 24 4.47 -18.81 -0.35
N VAL A 25 5.41 -19.76 -0.48
CA VAL A 25 5.11 -21.20 -0.38
C VAL A 25 4.56 -21.54 1.00
N HIS A 26 5.19 -21.01 2.06
CA HIS A 26 4.79 -21.28 3.43
C HIS A 26 3.43 -20.69 3.83
N HIS A 27 3.01 -19.60 3.18
CA HIS A 27 1.78 -18.88 3.50
C HIS A 27 0.74 -18.90 2.36
N HIS A 28 0.87 -19.82 1.39
CA HIS A 28 0.00 -19.89 0.21
C HIS A 28 -1.48 -20.15 0.53
N ASP A 29 -1.76 -20.68 1.72
CA ASP A 29 -3.11 -20.90 2.23
C ASP A 29 -3.82 -19.59 2.61
N ILE A 30 -3.06 -18.54 2.90
CA ILE A 30 -3.55 -17.22 3.33
C ILE A 30 -3.24 -16.14 2.29
N LEU A 31 -2.13 -16.26 1.57
CA LEU A 31 -1.64 -15.30 0.58
C LEU A 31 -1.80 -15.87 -0.83
N GLN A 32 -2.60 -15.20 -1.65
CA GLN A 32 -2.83 -15.56 -3.04
C GLN A 32 -2.38 -14.42 -3.97
N ALA A 33 -1.97 -14.81 -5.17
CA ALA A 33 -1.67 -13.86 -6.24
C ALA A 33 -2.97 -13.42 -6.91
N HIS A 34 -3.23 -12.12 -6.90
CA HIS A 34 -4.40 -11.51 -7.51
C HIS A 34 -3.98 -10.55 -8.61
N TRP A 35 -4.75 -10.54 -9.68
CA TRP A 35 -4.61 -9.55 -10.74
C TRP A 35 -5.42 -8.31 -10.37
N SER A 36 -4.73 -7.25 -9.93
CA SER A 36 -5.35 -5.94 -9.69
C SER A 36 -5.62 -5.26 -11.03
N LYS A 37 -6.75 -4.56 -11.11
CA LYS A 37 -7.07 -3.69 -12.24
C LYS A 37 -6.82 -2.25 -11.83
N PRO A 38 -6.34 -1.39 -12.74
CA PRO A 38 -6.27 0.04 -12.45
C PRO A 38 -7.66 0.56 -12.10
N LEU A 39 -7.70 1.61 -11.26
CA LEU A 39 -8.93 2.31 -10.92
C LEU A 39 -9.67 2.67 -12.22
N ASP A 40 -10.94 2.30 -12.32
CA ASP A 40 -11.74 2.59 -13.50
C ASP A 40 -11.74 4.10 -13.76
N THR A 41 -11.31 4.49 -14.96
CA THR A 41 -11.23 5.90 -15.37
C THR A 41 -12.59 6.59 -15.28
N GLN A 42 -13.68 5.85 -15.51
CA GLN A 42 -15.04 6.40 -15.36
C GLN A 42 -15.35 6.74 -13.91
N HIS A 43 -14.97 5.86 -12.97
CA HIS A 43 -15.14 6.12 -11.54
C HIS A 43 -14.26 7.28 -11.06
N ALA A 44 -13.01 7.33 -11.51
CA ALA A 44 -12.11 8.44 -11.20
C ALA A 44 -12.66 9.79 -11.69
N LYS A 45 -13.25 9.84 -12.89
CA LYS A 45 -13.88 11.04 -13.44
C LYS A 45 -15.21 11.40 -12.79
N ALA A 46 -15.91 10.42 -12.20
CA ALA A 46 -17.18 10.63 -11.51
C ALA A 46 -17.03 11.10 -10.05
N LEU A 47 -15.80 11.25 -9.55
CA LEU A 47 -15.54 11.79 -8.21
C LEU A 47 -16.17 13.18 -8.07
N ASN A 48 -17.09 13.32 -7.10
CA ASN A 48 -17.70 14.60 -6.79
C ASN A 48 -16.69 15.49 -6.04
N PRO A 49 -16.24 16.62 -6.62
CA PRO A 49 -15.23 17.47 -6.00
C PRO A 49 -15.65 18.02 -4.63
N THR A 50 -16.94 18.30 -4.45
CA THR A 50 -17.49 18.80 -3.19
C THR A 50 -17.43 17.72 -2.10
N ALA A 51 -17.74 16.47 -2.45
CA ALA A 51 -17.66 15.35 -1.50
C ALA A 51 -16.20 15.09 -1.08
N VAL A 52 -15.26 15.15 -2.03
CA VAL A 52 -13.83 15.01 -1.77
C VAL A 52 -13.34 16.11 -0.82
N GLN A 53 -13.69 17.37 -1.10
CA GLN A 53 -13.32 18.49 -0.21
C GLN A 53 -13.92 18.36 1.18
N ALA A 54 -15.20 17.97 1.29
CA ALA A 54 -15.85 17.76 2.58
C ALA A 54 -15.17 16.65 3.39
N TRP A 55 -14.77 15.56 2.73
CA TRP A 55 -14.03 14.47 3.37
C TRP A 55 -12.67 14.94 3.90
N PHE A 56 -11.87 15.64 3.08
CA PHE A 56 -10.57 16.16 3.53
C PHE A 56 -10.70 17.17 4.68
N LYS A 57 -11.76 17.99 4.68
CA LYS A 57 -12.04 18.91 5.79
C LYS A 57 -12.32 18.14 7.09
N LEU A 58 -13.13 17.09 7.04
CA LEU A 58 -13.38 16.24 8.19
C LEU A 58 -12.08 15.58 8.67
N LEU A 59 -11.31 14.99 7.76
CA LEU A 59 -10.04 14.35 8.08
C LEU A 59 -9.06 15.32 8.76
N SER A 60 -8.95 16.55 8.23
CA SER A 60 -8.06 17.57 8.80
C SER A 60 -8.40 17.91 10.25
N GLN A 61 -9.69 17.90 10.61
CA GLN A 61 -10.11 18.13 11.99
C GLN A 61 -9.63 17.00 12.90
N PHE A 62 -9.79 15.75 12.47
CA PHE A 62 -9.33 14.59 13.24
C PHE A 62 -7.80 14.54 13.41
N ILE A 63 -7.05 14.89 12.37
CA ILE A 63 -5.58 14.95 12.42
C ILE A 63 -5.13 15.94 13.51
N VAL A 64 -5.76 17.12 13.56
CA VAL A 64 -5.47 18.13 14.58
C VAL A 64 -5.91 17.67 15.97
N ASP A 65 -7.13 17.14 16.11
CA ASP A 65 -7.68 16.73 17.41
C ASP A 65 -6.90 15.57 18.04
N LEU A 66 -6.37 14.67 17.21
CA LEU A 66 -5.56 13.52 17.64
C LEU A 66 -4.06 13.84 17.69
N ASN A 67 -3.64 15.06 17.32
CA ASN A 67 -2.25 15.49 17.25
C ASN A 67 -1.36 14.52 16.43
N ILE A 68 -1.90 14.00 15.33
CA ILE A 68 -1.18 13.09 14.44
C ILE A 68 -0.09 13.90 13.74
N GLN A 69 1.17 13.51 13.95
CA GLN A 69 2.29 14.18 13.29
C GLN A 69 2.40 13.73 11.84
N SER A 70 2.95 14.59 10.98
CA SER A 70 3.07 14.28 9.55
C SER A 70 3.94 13.05 9.30
N GLU A 71 4.93 12.81 10.15
CA GLU A 71 5.81 11.64 10.14
C GLU A 71 5.10 10.32 10.53
N ASP A 72 3.96 10.41 11.21
CA ASP A 72 3.15 9.25 11.62
C ASP A 72 2.10 8.88 10.56
N THR A 73 1.95 9.71 9.52
CA THR A 73 1.11 9.40 8.36
C THR A 73 1.84 8.46 7.40
N TYR A 74 1.73 7.16 7.65
CA TYR A 74 2.20 6.13 6.74
C TYR A 74 1.13 5.81 5.69
N SER A 75 1.44 6.04 4.42
CA SER A 75 0.64 5.50 3.32
C SER A 75 0.77 3.97 3.33
N MET A 76 -0.26 3.31 3.87
CA MET A 76 -0.43 1.85 3.90
C MET A 76 -1.43 1.42 2.82
N ASP A 77 -1.46 2.09 1.68
CA ASP A 77 -1.92 1.48 0.44
C ASP A 77 -0.68 1.15 -0.40
N GLU A 78 -0.70 -0.03 -1.00
CA GLU A 78 0.40 -0.54 -1.80
C GLU A 78 0.84 0.53 -2.79
N ASN A 79 2.03 1.07 -2.60
CA ASN A 79 2.54 2.19 -3.37
C ASN A 79 2.97 1.70 -4.77
N SER A 80 1.98 1.27 -5.54
CA SER A 80 2.03 1.22 -6.98
C SER A 80 1.20 2.42 -7.41
N PHE A 81 1.84 3.56 -7.60
CA PHE A 81 1.36 4.53 -8.57
C PHE A 81 1.99 4.15 -9.91
N PRO A 82 1.48 3.13 -10.63
CA PRO A 82 1.79 3.07 -12.04
C PRO A 82 1.21 4.35 -12.67
N PRO A 83 1.92 4.98 -13.60
CA PRO A 83 1.30 5.88 -14.56
C PRO A 83 0.02 5.22 -15.11
N SER A 84 -0.97 6.02 -15.48
CA SER A 84 -2.30 5.56 -15.94
C SER A 84 -2.30 4.58 -17.13
N ASP A 85 -1.14 4.22 -17.66
CA ASP A 85 -0.91 3.33 -18.79
C ASP A 85 -0.51 1.89 -18.40
N GLN A 86 -0.15 1.61 -17.15
CA GLN A 86 0.21 0.23 -16.80
C GLN A 86 -1.06 -0.56 -16.53
N GLY A 87 -1.24 -1.63 -17.30
CA GLY A 87 -2.37 -2.53 -17.21
C GLY A 87 -2.41 -3.31 -15.88
N THR A 88 -3.03 -4.48 -15.92
CA THR A 88 -3.23 -5.35 -14.77
C THR A 88 -1.91 -5.68 -14.06
N GLN A 89 -1.83 -5.46 -12.75
CA GLN A 89 -0.65 -5.82 -11.94
C GLN A 89 -0.94 -7.09 -11.14
N CYS A 90 0.07 -7.92 -10.90
CA CYS A 90 -0.05 -9.09 -10.04
C CYS A 90 0.37 -8.70 -8.63
N VAL A 91 -0.59 -8.66 -7.71
CA VAL A 91 -0.42 -8.29 -6.29
C VAL A 91 -0.62 -9.51 -5.40
N LEU A 92 -0.07 -9.48 -4.19
CA LEU A 92 -0.16 -10.58 -3.22
C LEU A 92 -1.06 -10.13 -2.07
N GLY A 93 -2.19 -10.81 -1.88
CA GLY A 93 -3.20 -10.41 -0.90
C GLY A 93 -3.96 -11.60 -0.33
N ARG A 94 -4.92 -11.31 0.55
CA ARG A 94 -5.87 -12.27 1.14
C ARG A 94 -7.26 -12.08 0.53
#